data_AF-A0A221SSQ1-F1
#
_entry.id   AF-A0A221SSQ1-F1
#
_cell.length_a   1.000
_cell.length_b   1.000
_cell.length_c   1.000
_cell.angle_alpha   90.00
_cell.angle_beta   90.00
_cell.angle_gamma   90.00
#
_symmetry.space_group_name_H-M   'P 1'
#
loop_
_entity.id
_entity.type
_entity.pdbx_description
1 polymer ?
#
loop_
_entity_poly.entity_id
_entity_poly.type
_entity_poly.pdbx_seq_one_letter_code
_entity_poly.pdbx_strand_id
1 'polypeptide(L)'
;MPYKRLSEQVRELTNPQRSDSFIKLFREAVREGKIEGAYLPERFTLPKAFTKRGTEGTYQRDAKEMLFDATPKFEKWFDQVNRDLAVSRRGSALKPTAENIEAGLVDFKALAAETRKKMQASYEKGQALGKGRAKSRK
;
A
#
# COMPACT_ATOMS: atom_id res chain seq x y z
N MET A 1 16.66 22.82 13.66
CA MET A 1 15.92 21.98 12.70
C MET A 1 16.94 21.42 11.74
N PRO A 2 17.24 20.11 11.80
CA PRO A 2 18.26 19.50 10.97
C PRO A 2 17.70 19.14 9.61
N TYR A 3 18.35 19.61 8.54
CA TYR A 3 18.13 19.08 7.21
C TYR A 3 18.43 17.58 7.21
N LYS A 4 17.55 16.78 6.61
CA LYS A 4 17.74 15.33 6.45
C LYS A 4 18.02 14.98 4.99
N ARG A 5 18.80 13.91 4.79
CA ARG A 5 19.05 13.35 3.45
C ARG A 5 17.95 12.36 3.09
N LEU A 6 17.58 12.31 1.81
CA LEU A 6 16.62 11.34 1.31
C LEU A 6 17.12 9.90 1.50
N SER A 7 18.42 9.66 1.34
CA SER A 7 19.02 8.34 1.61
C SER A 7 18.82 7.85 3.04
N GLU A 8 18.91 8.75 4.03
CA GLU A 8 18.65 8.43 5.45
C GLU A 8 17.18 8.08 5.65
N GLN A 9 16.28 8.91 5.12
CA GLN A 9 14.84 8.68 5.26
C GLN A 9 14.38 7.39 4.58
N VAL A 10 14.99 7.02 3.45
CA VAL A 10 14.70 5.76 2.75
C VAL A 10 15.10 4.54 3.60
N ARG A 11 16.10 4.65 4.47
CA ARG A 11 16.48 3.57 5.40
C ARG A 11 15.50 3.42 6.56
N GLU A 12 14.79 4.48 6.93
CA GLU A 12 13.74 4.46 7.96
C GLU A 12 12.42 3.81 7.47
N LEU A 13 12.30 3.50 6.17
CA LEU A 13 11.11 2.84 5.63
C LEU A 13 10.95 1.44 6.23
N THR A 14 9.74 1.12 6.70
CA THR A 14 9.39 -0.21 7.21
C THR A 14 9.54 -1.29 6.14
N ASN A 15 9.35 -0.93 4.87
CA ASN A 15 9.55 -1.82 3.73
C ASN A 15 10.56 -1.24 2.72
N PRO A 16 11.85 -1.62 2.82
CA PRO A 16 12.90 -1.13 1.92
C PRO A 16 12.66 -1.45 0.43
N GLN A 17 11.89 -2.51 0.10
CA GLN A 17 11.52 -2.87 -1.28
C GLN A 17 10.53 -1.87 -1.91
N ARG A 18 9.99 -0.93 -1.13
CA ARG A 18 9.10 0.14 -1.60
C ARG A 18 9.80 1.49 -1.75
N SER A 19 11.11 1.55 -1.53
CA SER A 19 11.93 2.77 -1.70
C SER A 19 11.70 3.50 -3.04
N ASP A 20 11.59 2.80 -4.17
CA ASP A 20 11.25 3.42 -5.47
C ASP A 20 9.87 4.11 -5.48
N SER A 21 8.87 3.53 -4.80
CA SER A 21 7.52 4.11 -4.72
C SER A 21 7.51 5.31 -3.78
N PHE A 22 8.20 5.23 -2.65
CA PHE A 22 8.40 6.34 -1.73
C PHE A 22 9.04 7.54 -2.44
N ILE A 23 10.13 7.33 -3.20
CA ILE A 23 10.82 8.42 -3.89
C ILE A 23 9.94 9.10 -4.94
N LYS A 24 9.06 8.36 -5.61
CA LYS A 24 8.10 8.96 -6.55
C LYS A 24 7.11 9.87 -5.83
N LEU A 25 6.52 9.39 -4.73
CA LEU A 25 5.60 10.18 -3.90
C LEU A 25 6.29 11.40 -3.28
N PHE A 26 7.54 11.23 -2.82
CA PHE A 26 8.33 12.32 -2.28
C PHE A 26 8.61 13.40 -3.33
N ARG A 27 9.04 13.02 -4.54
CA ARG A 27 9.27 13.97 -5.65
C ARG A 27 8.00 14.70 -6.05
N GLU A 28 6.86 14.01 -6.02
CA GLU A 28 5.56 14.62 -6.29
C GLU A 28 5.17 15.62 -5.19
N ALA A 29 5.35 15.28 -3.92
CA ALA A 29 5.10 16.18 -2.80
C ALA A 29 6.02 17.42 -2.82
N VAL A 30 7.29 17.27 -3.22
CA VAL A 30 8.21 18.41 -3.43
C VAL A 30 7.74 19.26 -4.61
N ARG A 31 7.35 18.64 -5.73
CA ARG A 31 6.82 19.36 -6.91
C ARG A 31 5.55 20.14 -6.57
N GLU A 32 4.69 19.61 -5.71
CA GLU A 32 3.46 20.28 -5.24
C GLU A 32 3.72 21.35 -4.16
N GLY A 33 4.96 21.54 -3.72
CA GLY A 33 5.31 22.48 -2.65
C GLY A 33 4.82 22.05 -1.26
N LYS A 34 4.45 20.77 -1.07
CA LYS A 34 4.05 20.24 0.23
C LYS A 34 5.25 20.05 1.17
N ILE A 35 6.41 19.76 0.58
CA ILE A 35 7.70 19.52 1.23
C ILE A 35 8.75 20.38 0.52
N GLU A 36 9.59 21.05 1.29
CA GLU A 36 10.74 21.77 0.75
C GLU A 36 11.92 20.82 0.58
N GLY A 37 12.44 20.71 -0.63
CA GLY A 37 13.56 19.83 -0.95
C GLY A 37 14.44 20.40 -2.05
N ALA A 38 15.74 20.19 -1.94
CA ALA A 38 16.76 20.59 -2.90
C ALA A 38 17.54 19.38 -3.40
N TYR A 39 17.79 19.33 -4.71
CA TYR A 39 18.64 18.30 -5.29
C TYR A 39 20.11 18.52 -4.90
N LEU A 40 20.77 17.42 -4.52
CA LEU A 40 22.21 17.36 -4.39
C LEU A 40 22.84 16.73 -5.64
N PRO A 41 24.12 17.02 -5.94
CA PRO A 41 24.83 16.40 -7.06
C PRO A 41 25.07 14.89 -6.85
N GLU A 42 25.02 14.44 -5.60
CA GLU A 42 25.22 13.06 -5.20
C GLU A 42 24.06 12.15 -5.61
N ARG A 43 24.36 10.86 -5.72
CA ARG A 43 23.38 9.80 -5.95
C ARG A 43 23.60 8.69 -4.93
N PHE A 44 22.53 7.98 -4.59
CA PHE A 44 22.60 6.83 -3.71
C PHE A 44 21.87 5.64 -4.33
N THR A 45 22.35 4.44 -4.01
CA THR A 45 21.74 3.19 -4.48
C THR A 45 20.54 2.82 -3.61
N LEU A 46 19.43 2.48 -4.25
CA LEU A 46 18.20 2.11 -3.56
C LEU A 46 18.30 0.71 -2.97
N PRO A 47 17.75 0.48 -1.75
CA PRO A 47 17.74 -0.84 -1.14
C PRO A 47 16.83 -1.83 -1.88
N LYS A 48 15.89 -1.34 -2.70
CA LYS A 48 15.01 -2.17 -3.51
C LYS A 48 15.80 -2.94 -4.57
N ALA A 49 15.68 -4.26 -4.54
CA ALA A 49 16.20 -5.15 -5.56
C ALA A 49 15.13 -5.40 -6.62
N PHE A 50 15.46 -5.15 -7.88
CA PHE A 50 14.60 -5.42 -9.03
C PHE A 50 15.03 -6.72 -9.70
N THR A 51 14.08 -7.58 -10.03
CA THR A 51 14.36 -8.78 -10.82
C THR A 51 14.51 -8.42 -12.30
N LYS A 52 15.53 -8.95 -12.97
CA LYS A 52 15.66 -8.81 -14.41
C LYS A 52 14.63 -9.71 -15.10
N ARG A 53 13.93 -9.18 -16.11
CA ARG A 53 12.96 -9.96 -16.88
C ARG A 53 13.71 -10.81 -17.91
N GLY A 54 13.63 -12.13 -17.79
CA GLY A 54 14.22 -13.07 -18.76
C GLY A 54 15.70 -13.40 -18.55
N THR A 55 16.30 -13.02 -17.41
CA THR A 55 17.67 -13.40 -17.05
C THR A 55 17.73 -13.63 -15.55
N GLU A 56 18.46 -14.64 -15.08
CA GLU A 56 18.72 -14.81 -13.64
C GLU A 56 19.58 -13.65 -13.14
N GLY A 57 19.06 -12.93 -12.14
CA GLY A 57 19.78 -11.85 -11.47
C GLY A 57 18.88 -10.72 -10.99
N THR A 58 19.35 -10.04 -9.96
CA THR A 58 18.76 -8.80 -9.44
C THR A 58 19.63 -7.60 -9.80
N TYR A 59 19.03 -6.44 -9.97
CA TYR A 59 19.74 -5.18 -10.06
C TYR A 59 19.14 -4.16 -9.09
N GLN A 60 19.96 -3.21 -8.65
CA GLN A 60 19.51 -2.06 -7.87
C GLN A 60 19.50 -0.83 -8.78
N ARG A 61 18.75 0.20 -8.39
CA ARG A 61 18.68 1.46 -9.13
C ARG A 61 19.23 2.57 -8.25
N ASP A 62 19.88 3.53 -8.88
CA ASP A 62 20.34 4.73 -8.19
C ASP A 62 19.29 5.84 -8.29
N ALA A 63 19.15 6.60 -7.21
CA ALA A 63 18.34 7.80 -7.14
C ALA A 63 19.22 9.03 -6.91
N LYS A 64 18.73 10.20 -7.37
CA LYS A 64 19.36 11.48 -7.02
C LYS A 64 19.14 11.73 -5.54
N GLU A 65 20.19 12.15 -4.85
CA GLU A 65 20.10 12.57 -3.46
C GLU A 65 19.32 13.89 -3.39
N MET A 66 18.53 14.03 -2.32
CA MET A 66 17.83 15.29 -2.01
C MET A 66 18.01 15.61 -0.54
N LEU A 67 18.24 16.89 -0.27
CA LEU A 67 18.21 17.44 1.07
C LEU A 67 16.84 18.08 1.29
N PHE A 68 16.20 17.81 2.43
CA PHE A 68 14.89 18.36 2.74
C PHE A 68 14.80 18.78 4.21
N ASP A 69 13.86 19.66 4.51
CA ASP A 69 13.62 20.08 5.89
C ASP A 69 12.71 19.07 6.61
N ALA A 70 13.22 18.49 7.69
CA ALA A 70 12.50 17.54 8.53
C ALA A 70 11.53 18.27 9.47
N THR A 71 10.50 18.87 8.88
CA THR A 71 9.44 19.55 9.62
C THR A 71 8.46 18.55 10.25
N PRO A 72 7.72 18.91 11.32
CA PRO A 72 6.67 18.05 11.87
C PRO A 72 5.56 17.69 10.85
N LYS A 73 5.35 18.56 9.85
CA LYS A 73 4.44 18.30 8.73
C LYS A 73 4.97 17.18 7.84
N PHE A 74 6.28 17.17 7.59
CA PHE A 74 6.94 16.10 6.87
C PHE A 74 6.84 14.77 7.62
N GLU A 75 7.10 14.75 8.92
CA GLU A 75 7.04 13.51 9.73
C GLU A 75 5.66 12.87 9.68
N LYS A 76 4.59 13.66 9.86
CA LYS A 76 3.21 13.17 9.72
C LYS A 76 2.92 12.62 8.32
N TRP A 77 3.41 13.29 7.28
CA TRP A 77 3.27 12.82 5.91
C TRP A 77 4.05 11.52 5.69
N PHE A 78 5.27 11.43 6.22
CA PHE A 78 6.11 10.25 6.12
C PHE A 78 5.47 9.05 6.82
N ASP A 79 4.95 9.21 8.03
CA ASP A 79 4.29 8.13 8.78
C ASP A 79 3.09 7.57 8.02
N GLN A 80 2.26 8.46 7.46
CA GLN A 80 1.12 8.08 6.63
C GLN A 80 1.59 7.29 5.39
N VAL A 81 2.55 7.82 4.64
CA VAL A 81 3.08 7.17 3.43
C VAL A 81 3.77 5.85 3.77
N ASN A 82 4.52 5.78 4.87
CA ASN A 82 5.21 4.57 5.30
C ASN A 82 4.21 3.47 5.67
N ARG A 83 3.13 3.82 6.38
CA ARG A 83 2.02 2.90 6.67
C ARG A 83 1.35 2.42 5.39
N ASP A 84 1.02 3.32 4.47
CA ASP A 84 0.36 2.96 3.20
C ASP A 84 1.25 2.06 2.32
N LEU A 85 2.55 2.36 2.26
CA LEU A 85 3.52 1.55 1.53
C LEU A 85 3.78 0.19 2.19
N ALA A 86 3.67 0.09 3.52
CA ALA A 86 3.72 -1.18 4.25
C ALA A 86 2.49 -2.06 3.97
N VAL A 87 1.31 -1.46 3.84
CA VAL A 87 0.03 -2.17 3.63
C VAL A 87 -0.16 -2.67 2.19
N SER A 88 0.61 -2.15 1.22
CA SER A 88 0.46 -2.47 -0.20
C SER A 88 0.85 -3.92 -0.55
N ARG A 89 -0.08 -4.87 -0.39
CA ARG A 89 -0.13 -6.11 -1.19
C ARG A 89 -0.92 -5.85 -2.48
N ARG A 90 -0.21 -5.95 -3.61
CA ARG A 90 -0.83 -6.05 -4.94
C ARG A 90 -1.48 -7.43 -5.03
N GLY A 91 -2.81 -7.50 -5.08
CA GLY A 91 -3.54 -8.69 -5.57
C GLY A 91 -4.46 -9.41 -4.60
N SER A 92 -4.64 -8.97 -3.36
CA SER A 92 -5.69 -9.52 -2.50
C SER A 92 -6.26 -8.36 -1.68
N ALA A 93 -7.57 -8.14 -1.78
CA ALA A 93 -8.27 -7.23 -0.87
C ALA A 93 -7.84 -7.54 0.56
N LEU A 94 -7.61 -6.50 1.38
CA LEU A 94 -7.28 -6.68 2.80
C LEU A 94 -8.26 -7.70 3.38
N LYS A 95 -7.71 -8.75 3.98
CA LYS A 95 -8.56 -9.76 4.61
C LYS A 95 -9.44 -9.03 5.62
N PRO A 96 -10.75 -9.28 5.64
CA PRO A 96 -11.65 -8.67 6.60
C PRO A 96 -11.44 -9.31 7.98
N THR A 97 -10.27 -9.06 8.57
CA THR A 97 -9.97 -9.35 9.97
C THR A 97 -10.43 -8.16 10.82
N ALA A 98 -10.73 -8.42 12.09
CA ALA A 98 -11.18 -7.38 13.03
C ALA A 98 -10.19 -6.20 13.09
N GLU A 99 -8.90 -6.49 13.16
CA GLU A 99 -7.81 -5.51 13.19
C GLU A 99 -7.81 -4.57 11.97
N ASN A 100 -8.08 -5.10 10.77
CA ASN A 100 -8.11 -4.30 9.54
C ASN A 100 -9.37 -3.42 9.45
N ILE A 101 -10.47 -3.86 10.06
CA ILE A 101 -11.72 -3.10 10.13
C ILE A 101 -11.57 -1.96 11.15
N GLU A 102 -11.00 -2.24 12.32
CA GLU A 102 -10.73 -1.24 13.35
C GLU A 102 -9.72 -0.20 12.88
N ALA A 103 -8.71 -0.62 12.12
CA ALA A 103 -7.74 0.28 11.51
C ALA A 103 -8.30 1.15 10.37
N GLY A 104 -9.59 1.00 10.00
CA GLY A 104 -10.23 1.73 8.91
C GLY A 104 -9.72 1.35 7.52
N LEU A 105 -8.93 0.28 7.42
CA LEU A 105 -8.35 -0.22 6.17
C LEU A 105 -9.37 -1.02 5.33
N VAL A 106 -10.43 -1.51 5.98
CA VAL A 106 -11.57 -2.20 5.35
C VAL A 106 -12.85 -1.49 5.75
N ASP A 107 -13.65 -1.04 4.76
CA ASP A 107 -14.96 -0.46 5.03
C ASP A 107 -15.94 -1.55 5.49
N PHE A 108 -16.24 -1.53 6.78
CA PHE A 108 -17.19 -2.44 7.42
C PHE A 108 -18.58 -2.38 6.79
N LYS A 109 -19.06 -1.18 6.40
CA LYS A 109 -20.41 -1.03 5.84
C LYS A 109 -20.52 -1.68 4.48
N ALA A 110 -19.51 -1.48 3.63
CA ALA A 110 -19.43 -2.16 2.33
C ALA A 110 -19.37 -3.69 2.51
N LEU A 111 -18.56 -4.17 3.46
CA LEU A 111 -18.43 -5.59 3.74
C LEU A 111 -19.73 -6.22 4.26
N ALA A 112 -20.43 -5.52 5.15
CA ALA A 112 -21.72 -5.95 5.69
C ALA A 112 -22.80 -6.03 4.60
N ALA A 113 -22.83 -5.07 3.68
CA ALA A 113 -23.76 -5.09 2.55
C ALA A 113 -23.49 -6.27 1.61
N GLU A 114 -22.22 -6.54 1.28
CA GLU A 114 -21.84 -7.68 0.46
C GLU A 114 -22.21 -9.01 1.14
N THR A 115 -22.01 -9.08 2.46
CA THR A 115 -22.34 -10.27 3.27
C THR A 115 -23.84 -10.55 3.25
N ARG A 116 -24.69 -9.53 3.44
CA ARG A 116 -26.16 -9.67 3.34
C ARG A 116 -26.57 -10.22 1.97
N LYS A 117 -26.00 -9.69 0.90
CA LYS A 117 -26.30 -10.14 -0.48
C LYS A 117 -25.93 -11.61 -0.68
N LYS A 118 -24.75 -12.04 -0.19
CA LYS A 118 -24.32 -13.45 -0.27
C LYS A 118 -25.21 -14.38 0.57
N MET A 119 -25.59 -13.96 1.78
CA MET A 119 -26.49 -14.74 2.64
C MET A 119 -27.87 -14.91 1.99
N GLN A 120 -28.43 -13.84 1.42
CA GLN A 120 -29.71 -13.90 0.73
C GLN A 120 -29.67 -14.82 -0.49
N ALA A 121 -28.63 -14.70 -1.32
CA ALA A 121 -28.45 -15.57 -2.48
C ALA A 121 -28.30 -17.05 -2.10
N SER A 122 -27.60 -17.34 -1.00
CA SER A 122 -27.48 -18.71 -0.46
C SER A 122 -28.83 -19.24 0.02
N TYR A 123 -29.59 -18.42 0.73
CA TYR A 123 -30.93 -18.77 1.21
C TYR A 123 -31.89 -19.08 0.05
N GLU A 124 -31.95 -18.21 -0.96
CA GLU A 124 -32.80 -18.39 -2.14
C GLU A 124 -32.41 -19.65 -2.94
N LYS A 125 -31.10 -19.89 -3.11
CA LYS A 125 -30.59 -21.10 -3.73
C LYS A 125 -31.01 -22.35 -2.95
N GLY A 126 -30.93 -22.31 -1.62
CA GLY A 126 -31.39 -23.39 -0.74
C GLY A 126 -32.89 -23.69 -0.92
N GLN A 127 -33.72 -22.65 -0.97
CA GLN A 127 -35.16 -22.77 -1.18
C GLN A 127 -35.50 -23.34 -2.57
N ALA A 128 -34.82 -22.87 -3.62
CA ALA A 128 -35.01 -23.36 -4.98
C ALA A 128 -34.64 -24.85 -5.11
N LEU A 129 -33.51 -25.27 -4.52
CA LEU A 129 -33.08 -26.66 -4.51
C LEU A 129 -34.04 -27.55 -3.70
N GLY A 130 -34.55 -27.06 -2.57
CA GLY A 130 -35.56 -27.77 -1.76
C GLY A 130 -36.85 -28.02 -2.54
N LYS A 131 -37.38 -26.99 -3.23
CA LYS A 131 -38.57 -27.10 -4.08
C LYS A 131 -38.35 -28.03 -5.27
N GLY A 132 -37.16 -28.02 -5.87
CA GLY A 132 -36.78 -28.94 -6.95
C GLY A 132 -36.79 -30.40 -6.53
N ARG A 133 -36.21 -30.72 -5.36
CA ARG A 133 -36.19 -32.09 -4.81
C ARG A 133 -37.56 -32.58 -4.37
N ALA A 134 -38.43 -31.70 -3.87
CA ALA A 134 -39.80 -32.05 -3.51
C ALA A 134 -40.66 -32.41 -4.74
N LYS A 135 -40.36 -31.82 -5.91
CA LYS A 135 -41.04 -32.15 -7.17
C LYS A 135 -40.57 -33.46 -7.81
N SER A 136 -39.31 -33.87 -7.63
CA SER A 136 -38.79 -35.11 -8.24
C SER A 136 -39.11 -36.38 -7.43
N ARG A 137 -39.73 -36.25 -6.25
CA ARG A 137 -40.05 -37.37 -5.33
C ARG A 137 -41.55 -37.74 -5.34
N LYS A 138 -42.34 -37.08 -6.19
CA LYS A 138 -43.71 -37.46 -6.57
C LYS A 138 -43.68 -38.03 -7.97
#